data_AF-A0A1S3DTE7-F1
#
_entry.id   AF-A0A1S3DTE7-F1
#
_cell.length_a   1.000
_cell.length_b   1.000
_cell.length_c   1.000
_cell.angle_alpha   90.00
_cell.angle_beta   90.00
_cell.angle_gamma   90.00
#
_symmetry.space_group_name_H-M   'P 1'
#
loop_
_entity.id
_entity.type
_entity.pdbx_description
1 polymer ?
#
loop_
_entity_poly.entity_id
_entity_poly.type
_entity_poly.pdbx_seq_one_letter_code
_entity_poly.pdbx_strand_id
1 'polypeptide(L)' 'MAVKRCADKTNTVGVAIVDLDTKKFYMGEIPDDDYYSNLEAIIVQKSPKECLLPAEYLNENKNKIVTV' A
#
# COMPACT_ATOMS: atom_id res chain seq x y z
N MET A 1 7.52 0.11 -2.36
CA MET A 1 6.47 -0.18 -1.36
C MET A 1 5.65 -1.36 -1.86
N ALA A 2 5.03 -2.15 -0.98
CA ALA A 2 4.08 -3.19 -1.33
C ALA A 2 2.85 -3.09 -0.43
N VAL A 3 1.65 -3.31 -0.98
CA VAL A 3 0.38 -3.13 -0.26
C VAL A 3 -0.57 -4.31 -0.56
N LYS A 4 -1.25 -4.81 0.47
CA LYS A 4 -2.31 -5.82 0.32
C LYS A 4 -3.43 -5.59 1.34
N ARG A 5 -4.68 -5.58 0.88
CA ARG A 5 -5.86 -5.60 1.75
C ARG A 5 -6.07 -7.00 2.34
N CYS A 6 -6.41 -7.05 3.62
CA CYS A 6 -6.79 -8.29 4.30
C CYS A 6 -8.23 -8.65 3.94
N ALA A 7 -8.47 -9.90 3.52
CA ALA A 7 -9.80 -10.38 3.14
C ALA A 7 -10.69 -10.71 4.37
N ASP A 8 -10.06 -11.16 5.46
CA ASP A 8 -10.76 -11.75 6.60
C ASP A 8 -11.05 -10.74 7.74
N LYS A 9 -10.42 -9.56 7.69
CA LYS A 9 -10.63 -8.47 8.66
C LYS A 9 -11.20 -7.26 7.96
N THR A 10 -12.21 -6.63 8.57
CA THR A 10 -12.79 -5.39 8.06
C THR A 10 -11.70 -4.31 7.93
N ASN A 11 -11.53 -3.82 6.71
CA ASN A 11 -10.71 -2.65 6.33
C ASN A 11 -9.31 -2.61 6.92
N THR A 12 -8.60 -3.73 6.92
CA THR A 12 -7.20 -3.76 7.34
C THR A 12 -6.27 -3.87 6.14
N VAL A 13 -5.18 -3.09 6.14
CA VAL A 13 -4.21 -3.02 5.05
C VAL A 13 -2.82 -3.41 5.57
N GLY A 14 -2.21 -4.40 4.91
CA GLY A 14 -0.80 -4.74 5.10
C GLY A 14 0.08 -3.88 4.20
N VAL A 15 1.13 -3.28 4.79
CA VAL A 15 2.09 -2.43 4.10
C VAL A 15 3.51 -2.91 4.37
N ALA A 16 4.34 -2.93 3.33
CA ALA A 16 5.78 -3.14 3.44
C ALA A 16 6.54 -2.10 2.60
N ILE A 17 7.58 -1.49 3.17
CA ILE A 17 8.39 -0.47 2.53
C ILE A 17 9.86 -0.82 2.76
N VAL A 18 10.62 -0.81 1.67
CA VAL A 18 12.08 -0.88 1.72
C VAL A 18 12.59 0.53 1.48
N ASP A 19 13.31 1.06 2.45
CA ASP A 19 14.03 2.32 2.32
C ASP A 19 15.50 1.98 2.01
N LEU A 20 15.92 2.29 0.79
CA LEU A 20 17.26 2.00 0.30
C LEU A 20 18.31 2.95 0.87
N ASP A 21 17.91 4.18 1.19
CA ASP A 21 18.81 5.20 1.74
C ASP A 21 19.18 4.84 3.18
N THR A 22 18.18 4.45 3.99
CA THR A 22 18.40 4.04 5.38
C THR A 22 18.69 2.54 5.54
N LYS A 23 18.60 1.76 4.45
CA LYS A 23 18.77 0.30 4.42
C LYS A 23 17.86 -0.43 5.42
N LYS A 24 16.62 0.05 5.56
CA LYS A 24 15.64 -0.47 6.52
C LYS A 24 14.39 -1.00 5.84
N PHE A 25 13.83 -2.03 6.46
CA PHE A 25 12.51 -2.54 6.15
C PHE A 25 11.51 -2.02 7.18
N TYR A 26 10.44 -1.41 6.70
CA TYR A 26 9.27 -1.04 7.50
C TYR A 26 8.12 -1.95 7.07
N MET A 27 7.49 -2.64 8.01
CA MET A 27 6.32 -3.46 7.71
C MET A 27 5.32 -3.40 8.86
N GLY A 28 4.04 -3.52 8.52
CA GLY A 28 2.96 -3.54 9.49
C GLY A 28 1.61 -3.77 8.85
N GLU A 29 0.67 -4.21 9.68
CA GLU A 29 -0.75 -4.29 9.37
C GLU A 29 -1.43 -3.13 10.09
N ILE A 30 -2.15 -2.28 9.35
CA ILE A 30 -2.84 -1.11 9.89
C ILE A 30 -4.35 -1.20 9.63
N PRO A 31 -5.20 -0.85 10.61
CA PRO A 31 -6.61 -0.63 10.33
C PRO A 31 -6.75 0.62 9.46
N ASP A 32 -7.76 0.63 8.60
CA ASP A 32 -8.04 1.74 7.71
C ASP A 32 -9.56 1.96 7.59
N ASP A 33 -9.94 3.06 6.95
CA ASP A 33 -11.33 3.37 6.61
C ASP A 33 -11.63 3.08 5.14
N ASP A 34 -12.87 3.29 4.71
CA ASP A 34 -13.29 3.08 3.31
C ASP A 34 -12.62 4.07 2.33
N TYR A 35 -11.98 5.12 2.86
CA TYR A 35 -11.26 6.14 2.10
C TYR A 35 -9.73 5.92 2.10
N TYR A 36 -9.25 4.88 2.81
CA TYR A 36 -7.83 4.56 2.97
C TYR A 36 -7.00 5.70 3.58
N SER A 37 -7.58 6.49 4.49
CA SER A 37 -6.95 7.67 5.06
C SER A 37 -5.60 7.37 5.75
N ASN A 38 -5.48 6.22 6.44
CA ASN A 38 -4.24 5.86 7.12
C ASN A 38 -3.16 5.43 6.13
N LEU A 39 -3.52 4.69 5.08
CA LEU A 39 -2.61 4.35 3.99
C LEU A 39 -2.13 5.61 3.25
N GLU A 40 -3.02 6.56 2.96
CA GLU A 40 -2.66 7.85 2.34
C GLU A 40 -1.62 8.59 3.18
N ALA A 41 -1.84 8.69 4.49
CA ALA A 41 -0.89 9.32 5.40
C ALA A 41 0.50 8.67 5.35
N ILE A 42 0.59 7.34 5.21
CA ILE A 42 1.86 6.63 5.04
C ILE A 42 2.51 6.97 3.69
N ILE A 43 1.72 6.99 2.61
CA ILE A 43 2.22 7.31 1.27
C ILE A 43 2.79 8.74 1.24
N VAL A 44 2.08 9.72 1.82
CA VAL A 44 2.55 11.11 1.90
C VAL A 44 3.87 11.18 2.68
N GLN A 45 3.94 10.55 3.85
CA GLN A 45 5.12 10.60 4.72
C GLN A 45 6.34 9.86 4.15
N LYS A 46 6.13 8.71 3.48
CA LYS A 46 7.22 7.87 2.96
C LYS A 46 7.55 8.16 1.50
N SER A 47 6.63 8.78 0.77
CA SER A 47 6.74 9.15 -0.65
C SER A 47 7.43 8.07 -1.50
N PRO A 48 6.92 6.82 -1.47
CA PRO A 48 7.53 5.71 -2.19
C PRO A 48 7.56 6.01 -3.69
N LYS A 49 8.69 5.70 -4.34
CA LYS A 49 8.83 5.90 -5.80
C LYS A 49 8.09 4.86 -6.63
N GLU A 50 7.93 3.66 -6.08
CA GLU A 50 7.27 2.52 -6.73
C GLU A 50 6.39 1.78 -5.72
N CYS A 51 5.26 1.25 -6.20
CA CYS A 51 4.33 0.46 -5.41
C CYS A 51 3.98 -0.86 -6.10
N LEU A 52 4.22 -1.96 -5.40
CA LEU A 52 3.85 -3.31 -5.79
C LEU A 52 2.44 -3.61 -5.25
N LEU A 53 1.56 -4.02 -6.15
CA LEU A 53 0.20 -4.42 -5.82
C LEU A 53 -0.03 -5.85 -6.32
N PRO A 54 -0.79 -6.68 -5.58
CA PRO A 54 -1.29 -7.95 -6.08
C PRO A 54 -1.93 -7.80 -7.45
N ALA A 55 -1.60 -8.72 -8.36
CA ALA A 55 -2.09 -8.70 -9.74
C ALA A 55 -3.63 -8.76 -9.81
N GLU A 56 -4.28 -9.37 -8.81
CA GLU A 56 -5.73 -9.39 -8.67
C GLU A 56 -6.34 -7.98 -8.69
N TYR A 57 -5.69 -7.00 -8.06
CA TYR A 57 -6.17 -5.61 -8.03
C TYR A 57 -6.09 -4.91 -9.39
N LEU A 58 -5.26 -5.41 -10.32
CA LEU A 58 -5.16 -4.87 -11.69
C LEU A 58 -6.38 -5.27 -12.53
N ASN A 59 -7.01 -6.41 -12.23
CA ASN A 59 -8.10 -6.96 -13.02
C ASN A 59 -9.45 -6.31 -12.71
N GLU A 60 -9.61 -5.76 -11.49
CA GLU A 60 -10.85 -5.13 -11.02
C GLU A 60 -11.00 -3.67 -11.47
N ASN A 61 -9.89 -2.97 -11.79
CA ASN A 61 -9.90 -1.54 -12.14
C ASN A 61 -8.94 -1.21 -13.30
N LYS A 62 -9.27 -1.67 -14.51
CA LYS A 62 -8.47 -1.49 -15.74
C LYS A 62 -8.12 -0.05 -16.14
N ASN A 63 -8.67 0.98 -15.49
CA ASN A 63 -8.57 2.39 -15.91
C ASN A 63 -7.89 3.35 -14.91
N LYS A 64 -7.25 2.89 -13.84
CA LYS A 64 -6.74 3.83 -12.80
C LYS A 64 -5.33 3.59 -12.26
N ILE A 65 -4.52 2.79 -12.94
CA ILE A 65 -3.14 2.57 -12.47
C ILE A 65 -2.21 3.45 -13.26
N VAL A 66 -1.95 4.63 -12.71
CA VAL A 66 -0.81 5.46 -13.09
C VAL A 66 0.43 4.73 -12.58
N THR A 67 1.08 4.01 -13.48
CA THR A 67 2.50 3.67 -13.31
C THR A 67 3.23 4.95 -13.72
N VAL A 68 3.83 5.64 -12.75
CA VAL A 68 4.72 6.78 -13.04
C VAL A 68 6.02 6.23 -13.58
#